data_AF-A0A2G9TVV4-F1
#
_entry.id   AF-A0A2G9TVV4-F1
#
_cell.length_a   1.000
_cell.length_b   1.000
_cell.length_c   1.000
_cell.angle_alpha   90.00
_cell.angle_beta   90.00
_cell.angle_gamma   90.00
#
_symmetry.space_group_name_H-M   'P 1'
#
loop_
_entity.id
_entity.type
_entity.pdbx_description
1 polymer ?
#
loop_
_entity_poly.entity_id
_entity_poly.type
_entity_poly.pdbx_seq_one_letter_code
_entity_poly.pdbx_strand_id
1 'polypeptide(L)'
;MAATSKAEPQVEDKGGSEFNPLEAFDREQGLPQFIPRNLLERQMFTIECAAGEPEAKQFKITSGLLLVAVPAFMNPPLEFGDYVTSVNDEIVRDRAHFYHIIKDFASKQRQRIIKVSVERVISSVQVSKNDPSIPSEIMSSQRCEYFKNTMIFFPRSSLGINIKSVNKKVYVESTDNGFNSIARRAFFIGDALLA
;
A
#
# COMPACT_ATOMS: atom_id res chain seq x y z
N MET A 1 32.07 -4.56 -63.04
CA MET A 1 31.05 -3.93 -62.17
C MET A 1 31.14 -4.61 -60.81
N ALA A 2 31.74 -3.94 -59.83
CA ALA A 2 31.87 -4.45 -58.46
C ALA A 2 30.65 -3.98 -57.65
N ALA A 3 29.88 -4.91 -57.10
CA ALA A 3 28.77 -4.62 -56.20
C ALA A 3 29.27 -4.73 -54.76
N THR A 4 29.50 -3.58 -54.13
CA THR A 4 29.74 -3.44 -52.69
C THR A 4 28.45 -3.69 -51.92
N SER A 5 28.37 -4.79 -51.17
CA SER A 5 27.33 -5.02 -50.16
C SER A 5 27.61 -4.13 -48.95
N LYS A 6 26.73 -3.15 -48.69
CA LYS A 6 26.72 -2.42 -47.42
C LYS A 6 26.13 -3.33 -46.34
N ALA A 7 26.92 -3.61 -45.30
CA ALA A 7 26.46 -4.26 -44.09
C ALA A 7 25.50 -3.32 -43.34
N GLU A 8 24.32 -3.82 -43.00
CA GLU A 8 23.39 -3.15 -42.09
C GLU A 8 23.95 -3.20 -40.65
N PRO A 9 23.86 -2.10 -39.88
CA PRO A 9 24.32 -2.11 -38.50
C PRO A 9 23.38 -2.96 -37.64
N GLN A 10 23.93 -4.00 -37.02
CA GLN A 10 23.26 -4.72 -35.95
C GLN A 10 23.01 -3.75 -34.80
N VAL A 11 21.74 -3.51 -34.51
CA VAL A 11 21.31 -2.81 -33.30
C VAL A 11 21.64 -3.74 -32.13
N GLU A 12 22.70 -3.39 -31.40
CA GLU A 12 22.99 -3.98 -30.10
C GLU A 12 21.78 -3.74 -29.20
N ASP A 13 21.05 -4.81 -28.92
CA ASP A 13 20.03 -4.88 -27.89
C ASP A 13 20.74 -4.68 -26.55
N LYS A 14 20.80 -3.42 -26.10
CA LYS A 14 21.31 -3.08 -24.77
C LYS A 14 20.37 -3.71 -23.76
N GLY A 15 20.79 -4.86 -23.23
CA GLY A 15 20.09 -5.65 -22.24
C GLY A 15 19.30 -4.77 -21.27
N GLY A 16 17.98 -4.82 -21.40
CA GLY A 16 17.08 -4.18 -20.48
C GLY A 16 17.36 -4.76 -19.10
N SER A 17 17.84 -3.93 -18.18
CA SER A 17 17.90 -4.30 -16.77
C SER A 17 16.51 -4.77 -16.36
N GLU A 18 16.39 -6.03 -15.97
CA GLU A 18 15.16 -6.64 -15.50
C GLU A 18 14.53 -5.71 -14.44
N PHE A 19 13.31 -5.24 -14.70
CA PHE A 19 12.63 -4.32 -13.80
C PHE A 19 12.44 -5.01 -12.44
N ASN A 20 13.07 -4.48 -11.40
CA ASN A 20 12.92 -4.97 -10.03
C ASN A 20 11.91 -4.07 -9.27
N PRO A 21 10.66 -4.53 -9.04
CA PRO A 21 9.64 -3.72 -8.37
C PRO A 21 10.00 -3.32 -6.94
N LEU A 22 10.88 -4.09 -6.27
CA LEU A 22 11.31 -3.78 -4.91
C LEU A 22 12.23 -2.55 -4.87
N GLU A 23 13.09 -2.40 -5.88
CA GLU A 23 13.99 -1.24 -5.99
C GLU A 23 13.24 0.05 -6.27
N ALA A 24 12.07 -0.03 -6.92
CA ALA A 24 11.23 1.13 -7.20
C ALA A 24 10.77 1.82 -5.91
N PHE A 25 10.49 1.07 -4.84
CA PHE A 25 10.10 1.64 -3.54
C PHE A 25 11.20 2.41 -2.82
N ASP A 26 12.47 2.13 -3.15
CA ASP A 26 13.63 2.81 -2.56
C ASP A 26 14.08 4.01 -3.42
N ARG A 27 13.91 3.92 -4.74
CA ARG A 27 14.36 4.91 -5.73
C ARG A 27 13.32 5.99 -6.05
N GLU A 28 12.05 5.62 -6.09
CA GLU A 28 10.97 6.54 -6.43
C GLU A 28 10.46 7.25 -5.18
N GLN A 29 10.14 8.53 -5.33
CA GLN A 29 9.47 9.28 -4.27
C GLN A 29 7.97 8.95 -4.31
N GLY A 30 7.45 8.43 -3.19
CA GLY A 30 6.05 8.04 -3.06
C GLY A 30 5.73 6.63 -3.54
N LEU A 31 4.47 6.42 -3.91
CA LEU A 31 4.02 5.13 -4.43
C LEU A 31 4.55 4.93 -5.86
N PRO A 32 5.24 3.80 -6.14
CA PRO A 32 5.86 3.55 -7.43
C PRO A 32 4.91 3.69 -8.63
N GLN A 33 5.47 4.09 -9.78
CA GLN A 33 4.70 4.31 -11.01
C GLN A 33 3.99 3.06 -11.55
N PHE A 34 4.49 1.87 -11.22
CA PHE A 34 3.82 0.62 -11.60
C PHE A 34 2.48 0.41 -10.89
N ILE A 35 2.23 1.11 -9.76
CA ILE A 35 0.95 1.06 -9.07
C ILE A 35 -0.04 1.95 -9.84
N PRO A 36 -1.13 1.38 -10.39
CA PRO A 36 -2.10 2.16 -11.15
C PRO A 36 -2.69 3.30 -10.32
N ARG A 37 -2.65 4.53 -10.85
CA ARG A 37 -3.10 5.72 -10.12
C ARG A 37 -4.59 5.73 -9.81
N ASN A 38 -5.40 5.00 -10.59
CA ASN A 38 -6.83 4.79 -10.32
C ASN A 38 -7.09 3.87 -9.11
N LEU A 39 -6.06 3.25 -8.55
CA LEU A 39 -6.12 2.47 -7.32
C LEU A 39 -5.57 3.25 -6.12
N LEU A 40 -5.33 4.55 -6.27
CA LEU A 40 -4.84 5.41 -5.20
C LEU A 40 -5.92 6.36 -4.74
N GLU A 41 -6.02 6.53 -3.42
CA GLU A 41 -6.90 7.49 -2.79
C GLU A 41 -6.09 8.38 -1.84
N ARG A 42 -6.39 9.67 -1.84
CA ARG A 42 -5.82 10.60 -0.88
C ARG A 42 -6.74 10.69 0.34
N GLN A 43 -6.17 10.46 1.52
CA GLN A 43 -6.89 10.51 2.78
C GLN A 43 -6.23 11.52 3.72
N MET A 44 -7.04 12.17 4.55
CA MET A 44 -6.56 13.08 5.58
C MET A 44 -7.08 12.61 6.93
N PHE A 45 -6.16 12.38 7.85
CA PHE A 45 -6.47 11.96 9.21
C PHE A 45 -6.14 13.06 10.20
N THR A 46 -7.03 13.22 11.17
CA THR A 46 -6.89 14.16 12.27
C THR A 46 -6.78 13.34 13.54
N ILE A 47 -5.61 13.39 14.19
CA ILE A 47 -5.29 12.54 15.34
C ILE A 47 -4.96 13.44 16.52
N GLU A 48 -5.57 13.15 17.67
CA GLU A 48 -5.27 13.82 18.92
C GLU A 48 -4.01 13.22 19.54
N CYS A 49 -3.07 14.07 19.94
CA CYS A 49 -1.80 13.66 20.55
C CYS A 49 -1.68 14.27 21.94
N ALA A 50 -1.24 13.46 22.91
CA ALA A 50 -0.94 13.96 24.24
C ALA A 50 0.29 14.90 24.22
N ALA A 51 0.54 15.58 25.34
CA ALA A 51 1.72 16.43 25.47
C ALA A 51 3.01 15.61 25.28
N GLY A 52 3.85 16.05 24.35
CA GLY A 52 5.12 15.37 24.03
C GLY A 52 4.99 14.23 23.00
N GLU A 53 3.77 13.93 22.53
CA GLU A 53 3.52 12.94 21.48
C GLU A 53 3.30 13.61 20.10
N PRO A 54 3.49 12.88 18.99
CA PRO A 54 4.08 11.54 18.91
C PRO A 54 5.63 11.58 18.98
N GLU A 55 6.25 10.51 19.49
CA GLU A 55 7.70 10.42 19.49
C GLU A 55 8.25 10.00 18.11
N ALA A 56 9.15 10.80 17.55
CA ALA A 56 9.76 10.54 16.23
C ALA A 56 10.33 9.11 16.10
N LYS A 57 10.91 8.54 17.16
CA LYS A 57 11.52 7.19 17.16
C LYS A 57 10.52 6.05 16.96
N GLN A 58 9.24 6.27 17.24
CA GLN A 58 8.18 5.28 17.06
C GLN A 58 7.77 5.13 15.59
N PHE A 59 8.05 6.13 14.77
CA PHE A 59 7.83 6.05 13.33
C PHE A 59 8.99 5.34 12.63
N LYS A 60 8.64 4.43 11.72
CA LYS A 60 9.56 3.91 10.70
C LYS A 60 8.99 4.22 9.34
N ILE A 61 9.78 4.89 8.52
CA ILE A 61 9.41 5.39 7.21
C ILE A 61 10.53 5.11 6.19
N THR A 62 10.19 4.73 4.97
CA THR A 62 11.16 4.46 3.88
C THR A 62 11.75 5.75 3.31
N SER A 63 12.72 5.66 2.41
CA SER A 63 13.20 6.83 1.63
C SER A 63 12.07 7.43 0.78
N GLY A 64 11.23 6.59 0.19
CA GLY A 64 10.02 6.97 -0.56
C GLY A 64 8.83 7.41 0.30
N LEU A 65 9.04 7.65 1.61
CA LEU A 65 8.04 8.13 2.57
C LEU A 65 6.86 7.19 2.88
N LEU A 66 7.05 5.88 2.72
CA LEU A 66 6.04 4.88 3.10
C LEU A 66 6.11 4.57 4.59
N LEU A 67 4.95 4.51 5.25
CA LEU A 67 4.83 4.11 6.65
C LEU A 67 5.07 2.60 6.81
N VAL A 68 6.08 2.27 7.60
CA VAL A 68 6.48 0.90 7.96
C VAL A 68 6.13 0.60 9.42
N ALA A 69 6.13 1.62 10.27
CA ALA A 69 5.62 1.55 11.64
C ALA A 69 5.17 2.94 12.10
N VAL A 70 4.17 2.97 12.97
CA VAL A 70 3.62 4.19 13.60
C VAL A 70 3.40 3.95 15.10
N PRO A 71 3.28 5.00 15.92
CA PRO A 71 2.80 4.86 17.30
C PRO A 71 1.44 4.15 17.35
N ALA A 72 1.24 3.29 18.35
CA ALA A 72 0.02 2.47 18.46
C ALA A 72 -1.27 3.30 18.46
N PHE A 73 -1.27 4.46 19.12
CA PHE A 73 -2.43 5.35 19.16
C PHE A 73 -2.77 6.01 17.81
N MET A 74 -1.88 5.93 16.82
CA MET A 74 -2.11 6.45 15.47
C MET A 74 -2.55 5.36 14.48
N ASN A 75 -2.60 4.08 14.89
CA ASN A 75 -3.08 2.96 14.09
C ASN A 75 -4.22 2.21 14.81
N PRO A 76 -5.45 2.23 14.25
CA PRO A 76 -5.93 3.06 13.14
C PRO A 76 -5.94 4.56 13.53
N PRO A 77 -5.91 5.50 12.55
CA PRO A 77 -6.23 5.29 11.14
C PRO A 77 -5.04 5.15 10.17
N LEU A 78 -3.81 5.43 10.60
CA LEU A 78 -2.63 5.23 9.75
C LEU A 78 -2.32 3.76 9.59
N GLU A 79 -1.91 3.36 8.39
CA GLU A 79 -1.69 1.97 8.04
C GLU A 79 -0.35 1.75 7.34
N PHE A 80 0.05 0.48 7.26
CA PHE A 80 1.26 0.09 6.58
C PHE A 80 1.16 0.34 5.07
N GLY A 81 2.24 0.89 4.50
CA GLY A 81 2.30 1.24 3.08
C GLY A 81 1.60 2.55 2.73
N ASP A 82 1.06 3.29 3.70
CA ASP A 82 0.60 4.66 3.46
C ASP A 82 1.79 5.54 3.05
N TYR A 83 1.63 6.29 1.97
CA TYR A 83 2.59 7.29 1.54
C TYR A 83 2.27 8.63 2.19
N VAL A 84 3.15 9.13 3.07
CA VAL A 84 2.94 10.42 3.74
C VAL A 84 3.20 11.57 2.76
N THR A 85 2.17 12.38 2.49
CA THR A 85 2.25 13.54 1.59
C THR A 85 2.45 14.86 2.35
N SER A 86 1.73 15.04 3.45
CA SER A 86 1.85 16.26 4.26
C SER A 86 1.48 16.03 5.73
N VAL A 87 2.07 16.85 6.61
CA VAL A 87 1.77 16.88 8.05
C VAL A 87 1.45 18.32 8.45
N ASN A 88 0.30 18.58 9.06
CA ASN A 88 -0.18 19.92 9.43
C ASN A 88 -0.07 20.93 8.28
N ASP A 89 -0.53 20.53 7.09
CA ASP A 89 -0.53 21.32 5.86
C ASP A 89 0.88 21.59 5.27
N GLU A 90 1.95 21.07 5.88
CA GLU A 90 3.32 21.12 5.38
C GLU A 90 3.65 19.89 4.53
N ILE A 91 4.08 20.09 3.28
CA ILE A 91 4.43 19.00 2.35
C ILE A 91 5.73 18.33 2.81
N VAL A 92 5.67 17.02 3.04
CA VAL A 92 6.83 16.22 3.40
C VAL A 92 7.65 15.95 2.14
N ARG A 93 8.92 16.35 2.16
CA ARG A 93 9.80 16.27 0.97
C ARG A 93 10.64 15.02 0.98
N ASP A 94 11.16 14.68 2.16
CA ASP A 94 12.04 13.55 2.36
C ASP A 94 11.93 13.06 3.81
N ARG A 95 12.57 11.93 4.07
CA ARG A 95 12.50 11.25 5.36
C ARG A 95 13.05 12.13 6.50
N ALA A 96 14.09 12.92 6.26
CA ALA A 96 14.66 13.79 7.29
C ALA A 96 13.70 14.93 7.62
N HIS A 97 13.06 15.50 6.60
CA HIS A 97 12.02 16.51 6.76
C HIS A 97 10.85 16.00 7.60
N PHE A 98 10.36 14.78 7.32
CA PHE A 98 9.32 14.14 8.13
C PHE A 98 9.68 14.10 9.62
N TYR A 99 10.86 13.56 9.95
CA TYR A 99 11.28 13.43 11.35
C TYR A 99 11.49 14.78 12.03
N HIS A 100 11.93 15.80 11.29
CA HIS A 100 12.03 17.15 11.81
C HIS A 100 10.65 17.72 12.19
N ILE A 101 9.65 17.62 11.30
CA ILE A 101 8.28 18.07 11.58
C ILE A 101 7.72 17.40 12.83
N ILE A 102 7.88 16.07 12.94
CA ILE A 102 7.39 15.31 14.11
C ILE A 102 8.10 15.73 15.40
N LYS A 103 9.43 15.89 15.37
CA LYS A 103 10.20 16.34 16.54
C LYS A 103 9.80 17.74 16.97
N ASP A 104 9.61 18.64 16.01
CA ASP A 104 9.21 20.02 16.25
C ASP A 104 7.78 20.10 16.80
N PHE A 105 6.89 19.22 16.35
CA PHE A 105 5.55 19.06 16.92
C PHE A 105 5.62 18.62 18.38
N ALA A 106 6.35 17.54 18.67
CA ALA A 106 6.48 16.96 20.01
C ALA A 106 7.18 17.91 21.01
N SER A 107 8.15 18.70 20.56
CA SER A 107 8.90 19.64 21.41
C SER A 107 8.04 20.71 22.09
N LYS A 108 6.82 20.95 21.59
CA LYS A 108 5.90 21.96 22.12
C LYS A 108 5.22 21.54 23.42
N GLN A 109 5.36 20.28 23.86
CA GLN A 109 4.92 19.75 25.16
C GLN A 109 3.48 20.15 25.55
N ARG A 110 2.58 20.14 24.58
CA ARG A 110 1.15 20.46 24.76
C ARG A 110 0.32 19.46 23.99
N GLN A 111 -0.85 19.11 24.52
CA GLN A 111 -1.85 18.32 23.81
C GLN A 111 -2.33 19.08 22.58
N ARG A 112 -2.26 18.44 21.42
CA ARG A 112 -2.58 19.07 20.13
C ARG A 112 -3.06 18.03 19.14
N ILE A 113 -3.72 18.54 18.10
CA ILE A 113 -4.17 17.75 16.97
C ILE A 113 -3.07 17.77 15.89
N ILE A 114 -2.72 16.60 15.37
CA ILE A 114 -1.89 16.45 14.18
C ILE A 114 -2.78 16.06 12.99
N LYS A 115 -2.59 16.74 11.86
CA LYS A 115 -3.20 16.37 10.58
C LYS A 115 -2.18 15.64 9.73
N VAL A 116 -2.47 14.42 9.31
CA VAL A 116 -1.58 13.65 8.42
C VAL A 116 -2.35 13.35 7.14
N SER A 117 -1.82 13.81 6.01
CA SER A 117 -2.36 13.45 4.68
C SER A 117 -1.51 12.36 4.08
N VAL A 118 -2.17 11.33 3.55
CA VAL A 118 -1.53 10.18 2.93
C VAL A 118 -2.15 9.86 1.57
N GLU A 119 -1.38 9.21 0.70
CA GLU A 119 -1.94 8.42 -0.39
C GLU A 119 -1.91 6.95 0.00
N ARG A 120 -3.05 6.28 -0.21
CA ARG A 120 -3.25 4.88 0.14
C ARG A 120 -3.74 4.11 -1.07
N VAL A 121 -3.28 2.85 -1.19
CA VAL A 121 -3.79 1.92 -2.19
C VAL A 121 -5.17 1.40 -1.76
N ILE A 122 -6.16 1.53 -2.64
CA ILE A 122 -7.49 0.98 -2.47
C ILE A 122 -7.38 -0.55 -2.50
N SER A 123 -7.51 -1.16 -1.32
CA SER A 123 -7.27 -2.59 -1.14
C SER A 123 -8.50 -3.45 -1.47
N SER A 124 -9.71 -2.90 -1.35
CA SER A 124 -10.96 -3.62 -1.59
C SER A 124 -12.01 -2.68 -2.18
N VAL A 125 -12.69 -3.12 -3.24
CA VAL A 125 -13.80 -2.42 -3.87
C VAL A 125 -14.97 -3.38 -4.01
N GLN A 126 -16.13 -3.00 -3.48
CA GLN A 126 -17.36 -3.78 -3.69
C GLN A 126 -17.76 -3.69 -5.17
N VAL A 127 -18.06 -4.84 -5.77
CA VAL A 127 -18.50 -4.95 -7.16
C VAL A 127 -19.92 -5.47 -7.25
N SER A 128 -20.58 -5.17 -8.37
CA SER A 128 -21.92 -5.67 -8.66
C SER A 128 -21.89 -7.19 -8.87
N LYS A 129 -23.01 -7.87 -8.58
CA LYS A 129 -23.16 -9.31 -8.87
C LYS A 129 -23.03 -9.65 -10.35
N ASN A 130 -23.20 -8.66 -11.22
CA ASN A 130 -23.07 -8.81 -12.67
C ASN A 130 -21.66 -8.48 -13.18
N ASP A 131 -20.68 -8.28 -12.29
CA ASP A 131 -19.30 -8.05 -12.70
C ASP A 131 -18.77 -9.28 -13.46
N PRO A 132 -18.19 -9.11 -14.66
CA PRO A 132 -17.74 -10.22 -15.50
C PRO A 132 -16.59 -11.03 -14.87
N SER A 133 -15.91 -10.52 -13.84
CA SER A 133 -14.89 -11.30 -13.12
C SER A 133 -15.48 -12.28 -12.11
N ILE A 134 -16.79 -12.28 -11.89
CA ILE A 134 -17.45 -13.23 -10.98
C ILE A 134 -17.82 -14.50 -11.77
N PRO A 135 -17.35 -15.70 -11.36
CA PRO A 135 -17.71 -16.94 -12.02
C PRO A 135 -19.23 -17.17 -11.99
N SER A 136 -19.82 -17.46 -13.15
CA SER A 136 -21.28 -17.57 -13.32
C SER A 136 -21.87 -18.71 -12.48
N GLU A 137 -21.08 -19.74 -12.17
CA GLU A 137 -21.45 -20.87 -11.33
C GLU A 137 -21.77 -20.44 -9.88
N ILE A 138 -21.21 -19.32 -9.42
CA ILE A 138 -21.30 -18.82 -8.04
C ILE A 138 -22.49 -17.88 -7.86
N MET A 139 -22.93 -17.21 -8.94
CA MET A 139 -24.02 -16.23 -8.90
C MET A 139 -25.39 -16.80 -8.50
N SER A 140 -25.56 -18.12 -8.53
CA SER A 140 -26.87 -18.77 -8.56
C SER A 140 -27.54 -19.02 -7.19
N SER A 141 -26.86 -18.87 -6.04
CA SER A 141 -27.40 -19.47 -4.79
C SER A 141 -27.35 -18.66 -3.50
N GLN A 142 -26.64 -17.52 -3.40
CA GLN A 142 -26.47 -16.85 -2.10
C GLN A 142 -26.58 -15.31 -2.15
N ARG A 143 -27.13 -14.73 -1.07
CA ARG A 143 -27.09 -13.27 -0.80
C ARG A 143 -25.69 -12.88 -0.33
N CYS A 144 -24.71 -12.95 -1.22
CA CYS A 144 -23.34 -12.51 -0.96
C CYS A 144 -23.09 -11.13 -1.56
N GLU A 145 -22.18 -10.41 -0.92
CA GLU A 145 -21.52 -9.24 -1.47
C GLU A 145 -20.22 -9.72 -2.15
N TYR A 146 -19.85 -9.06 -3.25
CA TYR A 146 -18.66 -9.40 -4.02
C TYR A 146 -17.67 -8.25 -3.93
N PHE A 147 -16.41 -8.58 -3.74
CA PHE A 147 -15.33 -7.61 -3.61
C PHE A 147 -14.20 -7.95 -4.58
N LYS A 148 -13.67 -6.93 -5.23
CA LYS A 148 -12.43 -7.01 -6.00
C LYS A 148 -11.31 -6.44 -5.14
N ASN A 149 -10.37 -7.30 -4.77
CA ASN A 149 -9.28 -6.93 -3.89
C ASN A 149 -8.00 -6.68 -4.67
N THR A 150 -7.31 -5.58 -4.37
CA THR A 150 -5.98 -5.28 -4.88
C THR A 150 -4.99 -5.46 -3.74
N MET A 151 -4.00 -6.33 -3.95
CA MET A 151 -2.92 -6.55 -2.99
C MET A 151 -1.61 -6.05 -3.56
N ILE A 152 -0.95 -5.15 -2.83
CA ILE A 152 0.39 -4.66 -3.15
C ILE A 152 1.35 -5.15 -2.07
N PHE A 153 2.39 -5.86 -2.48
CA PHE A 153 3.47 -6.29 -1.59
C PHE A 153 4.48 -5.16 -1.44
N PHE A 154 4.38 -4.44 -0.33
CA PHE A 154 5.36 -3.43 0.02
C PHE A 154 6.61 -4.07 0.66
N PRO A 155 7.77 -3.41 0.62
CA PRO A 155 8.95 -3.90 1.33
C PRO A 155 8.62 -4.20 2.79
N ARG A 156 8.94 -5.42 3.25
CA ARG A 156 8.69 -5.91 4.62
C ARG A 156 7.21 -6.17 4.98
N SER A 157 6.29 -6.08 4.02
CA SER A 157 4.92 -6.58 4.22
C SER A 157 4.93 -8.09 4.46
N SER A 158 3.97 -8.58 5.23
CA SER A 158 3.56 -9.98 5.21
C SER A 158 2.21 -10.09 4.53
N LEU A 159 1.96 -11.21 3.83
CA LEU A 159 0.62 -11.48 3.30
C LEU A 159 -0.39 -11.54 4.45
N GLY A 160 -0.08 -12.34 5.48
CA GLY A 160 -0.85 -12.40 6.74
C GLY A 160 -2.26 -12.95 6.57
N ILE A 161 -2.43 -13.97 5.71
CA ILE A 161 -3.70 -14.65 5.49
C ILE A 161 -3.56 -16.13 5.80
N ASN A 162 -4.54 -16.69 6.50
CA ASN A 162 -4.70 -18.13 6.66
C ASN A 162 -5.95 -18.56 5.93
N ILE A 163 -5.83 -19.59 5.10
CA ILE A 163 -6.92 -20.09 4.25
C ILE A 163 -7.24 -21.54 4.57
N LYS A 164 -8.52 -21.90 4.41
CA LYS A 164 -9.02 -23.26 4.60
C LYS A 164 -9.83 -23.69 3.39
N SER A 165 -9.55 -24.89 2.90
CA SER A 165 -10.35 -25.49 1.83
C SER A 165 -11.47 -26.35 2.40
N VAL A 166 -12.71 -26.06 2.01
CA VAL A 166 -13.91 -26.81 2.39
C VAL A 166 -14.80 -26.94 1.16
N ASN A 167 -15.28 -28.14 0.85
CA ASN A 167 -16.19 -28.40 -0.29
C ASN A 167 -15.73 -27.79 -1.62
N LYS A 168 -14.44 -27.94 -1.95
CA LYS A 168 -13.80 -27.40 -3.17
C LYS A 168 -13.81 -25.86 -3.27
N LYS A 169 -14.06 -25.16 -2.16
CA LYS A 169 -13.96 -23.70 -2.05
C LYS A 169 -12.84 -23.34 -1.09
N VAL A 170 -12.25 -22.18 -1.27
CA VAL A 170 -11.20 -21.64 -0.39
C VAL A 170 -11.79 -20.50 0.41
N TYR A 171 -11.66 -20.58 1.73
CA TYR A 171 -12.18 -19.59 2.67
C TYR A 171 -11.06 -18.97 3.48
N VAL A 172 -11.20 -17.70 3.82
CA VAL A 172 -10.31 -17.00 4.75
C VAL A 172 -10.66 -17.44 6.17
N GLU A 173 -9.75 -18.16 6.82
CA GLU A 173 -9.93 -18.64 8.20
C GLU A 173 -9.52 -17.59 9.22
N SER A 174 -8.43 -16.86 8.95
CA SER A 174 -7.99 -15.72 9.77
C SER A 174 -7.07 -14.80 8.98
N THR A 175 -6.89 -13.58 9.49
CA THR A 175 -5.88 -12.62 9.04
C THR A 175 -4.98 -12.24 10.20
N ASP A 176 -3.70 -11.99 9.92
CA ASP A 176 -2.75 -11.53 10.92
C ASP A 176 -3.09 -10.09 11.33
N ASN A 177 -3.12 -9.83 12.63
CA ASN A 177 -3.35 -8.48 13.19
C ASN A 177 -2.09 -7.59 13.15
N GLY A 178 -0.97 -8.09 12.62
CA GLY A 178 0.28 -7.33 12.50
C GLY A 178 0.09 -6.08 11.65
N PHE A 179 0.80 -4.99 12.00
CA PHE A 179 0.74 -3.74 11.24
C PHE A 179 1.09 -3.94 9.77
N ASN A 180 2.03 -4.84 9.47
CA ASN A 180 2.53 -5.14 8.12
C ASN A 180 1.72 -6.19 7.34
N SER A 181 0.60 -6.69 7.89
CA SER A 181 -0.30 -7.64 7.22
C SER A 181 -1.13 -6.93 6.15
N ILE A 182 -0.93 -7.29 4.88
CA ILE A 182 -1.72 -6.71 3.78
C ILE A 182 -3.12 -7.33 3.68
N ALA A 183 -3.30 -8.58 4.10
CA ALA A 183 -4.58 -9.27 4.04
C ALA A 183 -5.63 -8.67 4.98
N ARG A 184 -5.21 -8.05 6.10
CA ARG A 184 -6.15 -7.44 7.08
C ARG A 184 -7.07 -6.38 6.46
N ARG A 185 -6.65 -5.77 5.33
CA ARG A 185 -7.39 -4.71 4.63
C ARG A 185 -8.21 -5.24 3.44
N ALA A 186 -7.81 -6.39 2.93
CA ALA A 186 -8.40 -6.97 1.73
C ALA A 186 -9.49 -7.99 2.07
N PHE A 187 -9.40 -8.66 3.22
CA PHE A 187 -10.24 -9.81 3.51
C PHE A 187 -10.83 -9.77 4.92
N PHE A 188 -12.05 -10.29 5.02
CA PHE A 188 -12.72 -10.63 6.26
C PHE A 188 -12.66 -12.15 6.51
N ILE A 189 -12.77 -12.52 7.79
CA ILE A 189 -12.88 -13.92 8.19
C ILE A 189 -14.19 -14.49 7.61
N GLY A 190 -14.09 -15.62 6.92
CA GLY A 190 -15.20 -16.28 6.24
C GLY A 190 -15.34 -15.93 4.76
N ASP A 191 -14.56 -14.98 4.24
CA ASP A 191 -14.58 -14.65 2.81
C ASP A 191 -14.23 -15.87 1.96
N ALA A 192 -14.99 -16.09 0.89
CA ALA A 192 -14.68 -17.09 -0.12
C ALA A 192 -13.81 -16.47 -1.21
N LEU A 193 -12.64 -17.06 -1.46
CA LEU A 193 -11.75 -16.62 -2.53
C LEU A 193 -12.23 -17.23 -3.85
N LEU A 194 -12.59 -16.35 -4.79
CA LEU A 194 -13.05 -16.71 -6.12
C LEU A 194 -11.85 -16.62 -7.08
N ALA A 195 -11.67 -17.64 -7.92
CA ALA A 195 -10.59 -17.73 -8.90
C ALA A 195 -11.01 -17.12 -10.24
#